data_AF-A0A7W1JAZ6-F1
#
_entry.id   AF-A0A7W1JAZ6-F1
#
_cell.length_a   1.000
_cell.length_b   1.000
_cell.length_c   1.000
_cell.angle_alpha   90.00
_cell.angle_beta   90.00
_cell.angle_gamma   90.00
#
_symmetry.space_group_name_H-M   'P 1'
#
loop_
_entity.id
_entity.type
_entity.pdbx_description
1 polymer ?
#
loop_
_entity_poly.entity_id
_entity_poly.type
_entity_poly.pdbx_seq_one_letter_code
_entity_poly.pdbx_strand_id
1 'polypeptide(L)'
;MNPRSMAAMAMCLGTLICATGCGDGRAAGMIITGDGRMMANTGENTRDEAVRTIVSQLAPRLAPHWRITAAIAELPEYIEDPRGEVGGDWRWRHATVAIGLIGDTQAPLPVSAADIESAVTDYLRPKVIRAQDHLSVVVHSVESAASQSPAPASTGARTYTIAAGDTLADISAAFYGTSQHWRRIAEANPGLDPGQLVPGTSIVIPPAR
;
A
#
# COMPACT_ATOMS: atom_id res chain seq x y z
N MET A 1 -37.00 3.57 43.63
CA MET A 1 -36.03 2.94 42.70
C MET A 1 -36.58 3.07 41.29
N ASN A 2 -35.90 3.82 40.42
CA ASN A 2 -36.37 4.15 39.07
C ASN A 2 -36.25 2.97 38.09
N PRO A 3 -37.19 2.84 37.14
CA PRO A 3 -37.05 2.04 35.92
C PRO A 3 -36.61 2.93 34.73
N ARG A 4 -35.87 2.39 33.75
CA ARG A 4 -35.92 2.68 32.28
C ARG A 4 -34.58 2.50 31.55
N SER A 5 -34.71 2.01 30.30
CA SER A 5 -33.85 2.26 29.13
C SER A 5 -32.59 1.41 28.99
N MET A 6 -32.55 0.42 28.09
CA MET A 6 -32.48 0.49 26.62
C MET A 6 -31.03 0.36 26.13
N ALA A 7 -30.84 -0.63 25.27
CA ALA A 7 -29.92 -0.63 24.13
C ALA A 7 -28.43 -0.36 24.39
N ALA A 8 -27.65 -1.44 24.42
CA ALA A 8 -26.50 -1.52 23.54
C ALA A 8 -26.55 -2.88 22.87
N MET A 9 -27.46 -2.99 21.90
CA MET A 9 -27.34 -3.95 20.82
C MET A 9 -25.98 -3.70 20.21
N ALA A 10 -24.98 -4.49 20.63
CA ALA A 10 -23.71 -4.60 19.94
C ALA A 10 -24.04 -5.13 18.54
N MET A 11 -24.45 -4.21 17.66
CA MET A 11 -24.51 -4.46 16.24
C MET A 11 -23.13 -4.97 15.89
N CYS A 12 -23.06 -6.26 15.55
CA CYS A 12 -21.88 -6.91 15.03
C CYS A 12 -21.32 -6.05 13.89
N LEU A 13 -20.38 -5.17 14.23
CA LEU A 13 -19.66 -4.34 13.27
C LEU A 13 -18.62 -5.17 12.49
N GLY A 14 -18.48 -6.46 12.83
CA GLY A 14 -17.60 -7.44 12.20
C GLY A 14 -18.23 -8.22 11.03
N THR A 15 -19.55 -8.14 10.80
CA THR A 15 -20.20 -8.99 9.78
C THR A 15 -20.33 -8.34 8.40
N LEU A 16 -19.48 -7.36 8.05
CA LEU A 16 -19.61 -6.66 6.77
C LEU A 16 -18.38 -6.72 5.87
N ILE A 17 -17.41 -7.60 6.17
CA ILE A 17 -16.31 -7.92 5.25
C ILE A 17 -16.46 -9.31 4.62
N CYS A 18 -17.61 -9.95 4.83
CA CYS A 18 -18.00 -11.17 4.14
C CYS A 18 -18.78 -10.84 2.87
N ALA A 19 -18.05 -10.58 1.79
CA ALA A 19 -18.40 -10.65 0.37
C ALA A 19 -17.51 -9.61 -0.34
N THR A 20 -16.65 -9.93 -1.30
CA THR A 20 -16.85 -10.84 -2.42
C THR A 20 -15.48 -11.24 -2.91
N GLY A 21 -15.24 -12.54 -2.97
CA GLY A 21 -14.00 -13.11 -3.47
C GLY A 21 -14.06 -14.63 -3.35
N CYS A 22 -15.19 -15.21 -3.71
CA CYS A 22 -15.24 -16.62 -4.11
C CYS A 22 -14.50 -16.68 -5.45
N GLY A 23 -13.17 -16.60 -5.40
CA GLY A 23 -12.32 -16.99 -6.50
C GLY A 23 -12.41 -18.50 -6.55
N ASP A 24 -13.42 -19.00 -7.27
CA ASP A 24 -13.52 -20.40 -7.64
C ASP A 24 -12.15 -20.82 -8.16
N GLY A 25 -11.53 -21.78 -7.46
CA GLY A 25 -10.18 -22.23 -7.71
C GLY A 25 -10.06 -22.86 -9.09
N ARG A 26 -9.86 -22.07 -10.13
CA ARG A 26 -9.49 -22.57 -11.46
C ARG A 26 -8.36 -21.71 -12.01
N ALA A 27 -7.15 -22.22 -11.88
CA ALA A 27 -5.98 -21.68 -12.54
C ALA A 27 -6.18 -21.70 -14.07
N ALA A 28 -6.40 -20.52 -14.67
CA ALA A 28 -5.72 -20.01 -15.86
C ALA A 28 -6.40 -18.71 -16.32
N GLY A 29 -5.68 -17.59 -16.25
CA GLY A 29 -6.00 -16.39 -17.04
C GLY A 29 -6.44 -15.18 -16.23
N MET A 30 -7.60 -15.21 -15.57
CA MET A 30 -8.23 -13.98 -15.08
C MET A 30 -9.00 -14.13 -13.76
N ILE A 31 -8.98 -13.09 -12.93
CA ILE A 31 -9.87 -12.85 -11.79
C ILE A 31 -10.95 -11.86 -12.19
N ILE A 32 -12.17 -12.06 -11.69
CA ILE A 32 -13.27 -11.09 -11.81
C ILE A 32 -13.36 -10.37 -10.47
N THR A 33 -13.12 -9.07 -10.50
CA THR A 33 -13.19 -8.18 -9.33
C THR A 33 -14.63 -7.99 -8.86
N GLY A 34 -14.82 -7.56 -7.61
CA GLY A 34 -16.15 -7.24 -7.06
C GLY A 34 -16.90 -6.13 -7.82
N ASP A 35 -16.16 -5.35 -8.61
CA ASP A 35 -16.62 -4.25 -9.49
C ASP A 35 -16.83 -4.70 -10.96
N GLY A 36 -16.72 -6.02 -11.24
CA GLY A 36 -16.94 -6.60 -12.56
C GLY A 36 -15.77 -6.44 -13.55
N ARG A 37 -14.62 -5.89 -13.13
CA ARG A 37 -13.40 -5.82 -13.96
C ARG A 37 -12.73 -7.18 -14.03
N MET A 38 -12.28 -7.56 -15.22
CA MET A 38 -11.46 -8.74 -15.46
C MET A 38 -9.98 -8.35 -15.37
N MET A 39 -9.21 -8.99 -14.49
CA MET A 39 -7.78 -8.75 -14.31
C MET A 39 -7.01 -10.06 -14.42
N ALA A 40 -5.71 -10.02 -14.73
CA ALA A 40 -4.90 -11.23 -14.73
C ALA A 40 -4.87 -11.88 -13.33
N ASN A 41 -4.90 -13.21 -13.26
CA ASN A 41 -4.80 -13.93 -11.99
C ASN A 41 -3.34 -13.95 -11.49
N THR A 42 -2.88 -12.84 -10.93
CA THR A 42 -1.51 -12.62 -10.42
C THR A 42 -1.55 -12.19 -8.96
N GLY A 43 -0.50 -12.51 -8.20
CA GLY A 43 -0.39 -12.10 -6.79
C GLY A 43 -0.47 -10.58 -6.59
N GLU A 44 0.05 -9.80 -7.55
CA GLU A 44 -0.08 -8.34 -7.56
C GLU A 44 -1.53 -7.87 -7.64
N ASN A 45 -2.33 -8.43 -8.54
CA ASN A 45 -3.74 -8.07 -8.69
C ASN A 45 -4.56 -8.57 -7.50
N THR A 46 -4.23 -9.75 -6.95
CA THR A 46 -4.86 -10.25 -5.73
C THR A 46 -4.59 -9.33 -4.53
N ARG A 47 -3.36 -8.82 -4.41
CA ARG A 47 -3.01 -7.84 -3.38
C ARG A 47 -3.73 -6.51 -3.57
N ASP A 48 -3.72 -5.99 -4.80
CA ASP A 48 -4.36 -4.71 -5.12
C ASP A 48 -5.87 -4.76 -4.87
N GLU A 49 -6.51 -5.86 -5.25
CA GLU A 49 -7.94 -6.08 -5.00
C GLU A 49 -8.25 -6.22 -3.49
N ALA A 50 -7.38 -6.89 -2.71
CA ALA A 50 -7.54 -6.96 -1.26
C ALA A 50 -7.42 -5.57 -0.62
N VAL A 51 -6.43 -4.77 -1.03
CA VAL A 51 -6.26 -3.37 -0.62
C VAL A 51 -7.49 -2.54 -0.97
N ARG A 52 -7.97 -2.65 -2.20
CA ARG A 52 -9.14 -1.92 -2.70
C ARG A 52 -10.39 -2.29 -1.92
N THR A 53 -10.59 -3.57 -1.62
CA THR A 53 -11.71 -4.05 -0.81
C THR A 53 -11.68 -3.43 0.58
N ILE A 54 -10.53 -3.44 1.25
CA ILE A 54 -10.34 -2.83 2.58
C ILE A 54 -10.72 -1.34 2.54
N VAL A 55 -10.18 -0.59 1.58
CA VAL A 55 -10.48 0.85 1.41
C VAL A 55 -11.96 1.07 1.14
N SER A 56 -12.54 0.33 0.20
CA SER A 56 -13.94 0.49 -0.22
C SER A 56 -14.94 0.21 0.90
N GLN A 57 -14.62 -0.69 1.83
CA GLN A 57 -15.49 -1.02 2.95
C GLN A 57 -15.31 -0.11 4.16
N LEU A 58 -14.09 0.41 4.38
CA LEU A 58 -13.81 1.31 5.48
C LEU A 58 -14.16 2.78 5.15
N ALA A 59 -14.00 3.21 3.89
CA ALA A 59 -14.33 4.56 3.45
C ALA A 59 -15.75 5.04 3.84
N PRO A 60 -16.84 4.28 3.63
CA PRO A 60 -18.18 4.74 4.01
C PRO A 60 -18.42 4.81 5.52
N ARG A 61 -17.52 4.22 6.34
CA ARG A 61 -17.58 4.27 7.80
C ARG A 61 -16.91 5.54 8.36
N LEU A 62 -16.15 6.23 7.52
CA LEU A 62 -15.46 7.47 7.85
C LEU A 62 -16.33 8.68 7.46
N ALA A 63 -16.13 9.80 8.13
CA ALA A 63 -16.79 11.05 7.75
C ALA A 63 -16.26 11.55 6.39
N PRO A 64 -17.03 12.31 5.59
CA PRO A 64 -16.72 12.62 4.19
C PRO A 64 -15.42 13.44 3.97
N HIS A 65 -14.86 14.03 5.02
CA HIS A 65 -13.58 14.76 5.00
C HIS A 65 -12.38 13.86 5.32
N TRP A 66 -12.62 12.62 5.74
CA TRP A 66 -11.57 11.63 5.96
C TRP A 66 -11.39 10.77 4.74
N ARG A 67 -10.14 10.61 4.34
CA ARG A 67 -9.71 9.70 3.28
C ARG A 67 -8.90 8.59 3.89
N ILE A 68 -9.21 7.35 3.54
CA ILE A 68 -8.45 6.17 3.94
C ILE A 68 -7.62 5.65 2.79
N THR A 69 -6.41 5.22 3.13
CA THR A 69 -5.49 4.50 2.26
C THR A 69 -5.10 3.20 2.96
N ALA A 70 -4.91 2.14 2.18
CA ALA A 70 -4.38 0.88 2.69
C ALA A 70 -3.27 0.42 1.76
N ALA A 71 -2.27 -0.26 2.31
CA ALA A 71 -1.21 -0.89 1.56
C ALA A 71 -0.80 -2.19 2.24
N ILE A 72 -0.56 -3.23 1.45
CA ILE A 72 0.04 -4.50 1.91
C ILE A 72 1.43 -4.54 1.30
N ALA A 73 2.49 -4.71 2.11
CA ALA A 73 3.85 -4.65 1.59
C ALA A 73 4.20 -5.91 0.76
N GLU A 74 3.63 -7.05 1.15
CA GLU A 74 3.97 -8.37 0.66
C GLU A 74 2.97 -8.87 -0.39
N LEU A 75 3.49 -9.67 -1.33
CA LEU A 75 2.68 -10.37 -2.31
C LEU A 75 2.14 -11.69 -1.73
N PRO A 76 0.90 -12.09 -2.04
CA PRO A 76 0.41 -13.41 -1.72
C PRO A 76 1.10 -14.45 -2.59
N GLU A 77 1.25 -15.65 -2.03
CA GLU A 77 1.75 -16.83 -2.72
C GLU A 77 0.57 -17.70 -3.15
N TYR A 78 0.68 -18.30 -4.32
CA TYR A 78 -0.30 -19.28 -4.78
C TYR A 78 -0.03 -20.62 -4.11
N ILE A 79 -0.98 -21.11 -3.33
CA ILE A 79 -0.88 -22.40 -2.64
C ILE A 79 -1.84 -23.37 -3.30
N GLU A 80 -1.28 -24.35 -3.99
CA GLU A 80 -2.03 -25.45 -4.58
C GLU A 80 -2.65 -26.33 -3.48
N ASP A 81 -3.91 -26.74 -3.66
CA ASP A 81 -4.57 -27.62 -2.69
C ASP A 81 -3.89 -29.01 -2.71
N PRO A 82 -3.37 -29.50 -1.57
CA PRO A 82 -2.64 -30.76 -1.51
C PRO A 82 -3.52 -32.00 -1.69
N ARG A 83 -4.85 -31.85 -1.68
CA ARG A 83 -5.83 -32.92 -1.95
C ARG A 83 -6.07 -33.13 -3.44
N GLY A 84 -5.40 -32.37 -4.31
CA GLY A 84 -5.47 -32.54 -5.77
C GLY A 84 -6.79 -32.04 -6.38
N GLU A 85 -7.56 -31.25 -5.64
CA GLU A 85 -8.69 -30.52 -6.18
C GLU A 85 -8.15 -29.45 -7.14
N VAL A 86 -8.79 -29.29 -8.31
CA VAL A 86 -8.42 -28.23 -9.26
C VAL A 86 -8.67 -26.90 -8.56
N GLY A 87 -7.61 -26.14 -8.30
CA GLY A 87 -7.69 -24.82 -7.66
C GLY A 87 -6.84 -24.67 -6.40
N GLY A 88 -5.83 -23.81 -6.47
CA GLY A 88 -5.13 -23.25 -5.32
C GLY A 88 -5.71 -21.91 -4.85
N ASP A 89 -5.39 -21.55 -3.62
CA ASP A 89 -5.72 -20.27 -2.99
C ASP A 89 -4.51 -19.35 -2.98
N TRP A 90 -4.73 -18.06 -3.22
CA TRP A 90 -3.75 -17.04 -2.89
C TRP A 90 -3.72 -16.79 -1.38
N ARG A 91 -2.59 -17.04 -0.75
CA ARG A 91 -2.41 -16.81 0.69
C ARG A 91 -1.11 -16.06 0.97
N TRP A 92 -1.16 -15.16 1.93
CA TRP A 92 0.04 -14.48 2.41
C TRP A 92 0.77 -15.37 3.41
N ARG A 93 2.08 -15.58 3.22
CA ARG A 93 2.92 -16.15 4.30
C ARG A 93 3.09 -15.17 5.44
N HIS A 94 3.28 -13.91 5.10
CA HIS A 94 3.39 -12.77 5.99
C HIS A 94 2.71 -11.57 5.31
N ALA A 95 1.95 -10.80 6.09
CA ALA A 95 1.27 -9.62 5.59
C ALA A 95 1.44 -8.47 6.59
N THR A 96 2.13 -7.43 6.14
CA THR A 96 2.24 -6.14 6.82
C THR A 96 1.30 -5.17 6.14
N VAL A 97 0.29 -4.73 6.86
CA VAL A 97 -0.75 -3.85 6.35
C VAL A 97 -0.62 -2.49 7.00
N ALA A 98 -0.38 -1.47 6.18
CA ALA A 98 -0.37 -0.08 6.61
C ALA A 98 -1.69 0.57 6.23
N ILE A 99 -2.42 1.09 7.22
CA ILE A 99 -3.64 1.88 7.03
C ILE A 99 -3.30 3.33 7.30
N GLY A 100 -3.44 4.19 6.30
CA GLY A 100 -3.27 5.64 6.42
C GLY A 100 -4.63 6.33 6.48
N LEU A 101 -4.91 7.05 7.56
CA LEU A 101 -6.06 7.95 7.68
C LEU A 101 -5.60 9.39 7.43
N ILE A 102 -6.10 10.00 6.36
CA ILE A 102 -5.78 11.37 5.95
C ILE A 102 -7.04 12.23 6.21
N GLY A 103 -6.96 13.22 7.10
CA GLY A 103 -8.10 14.09 7.41
C GLY A 103 -7.77 15.18 8.42
N ASP A 104 -8.73 16.09 8.64
CA ASP A 104 -8.61 17.17 9.62
C ASP A 104 -8.67 16.62 11.05
N THR A 105 -7.58 16.78 11.81
CA THR A 105 -7.41 16.29 13.19
C THR A 105 -8.33 16.96 14.22
N GLN A 106 -9.10 17.96 13.80
CA GLN A 106 -9.97 18.76 14.66
C GLN A 106 -11.34 18.10 14.91
N ALA A 107 -11.73 17.10 14.11
CA ALA A 107 -12.95 16.33 14.32
C ALA A 107 -12.63 14.97 14.98
N PRO A 108 -13.33 14.57 16.06
CA PRO A 108 -13.14 13.26 16.65
C PRO A 108 -13.44 12.17 15.62
N LEU A 109 -12.50 11.25 15.45
CA LEU A 109 -12.67 10.09 14.57
C LEU A 109 -13.96 9.33 14.99
N PRO A 110 -14.90 9.09 14.06
CA PRO A 110 -16.14 8.39 14.38
C PRO A 110 -15.92 6.90 14.68
N VAL A 111 -14.75 6.35 14.30
CA VAL A 111 -14.32 4.97 14.56
C VAL A 111 -12.94 4.97 15.18
N SER A 112 -12.69 4.11 16.18
CA SER A 112 -11.37 4.03 16.80
C SER A 112 -10.38 3.32 15.86
N ALA A 113 -9.08 3.60 16.02
CA ALA A 113 -8.04 2.87 15.29
C ALA A 113 -8.11 1.35 15.55
N ALA A 114 -8.53 0.94 16.76
CA ALA A 114 -8.71 -0.46 17.12
C ALA A 114 -9.88 -1.13 16.37
N ASP A 115 -10.98 -0.40 16.11
CA ASP A 115 -12.08 -0.92 15.30
C ASP A 115 -11.66 -1.15 13.85
N ILE A 116 -10.85 -0.24 13.30
CA ILE A 116 -10.27 -0.36 11.96
C ILE A 116 -9.31 -1.55 11.91
N GLU A 117 -8.41 -1.67 12.88
CA GLU A 117 -7.46 -2.78 12.99
C GLU A 117 -8.18 -4.12 13.07
N SER A 118 -9.21 -4.22 13.93
CA SER A 118 -10.01 -5.44 14.08
C SER A 118 -10.74 -5.80 12.79
N ALA A 119 -11.29 -4.82 12.06
CA ALA A 119 -11.94 -5.04 10.78
C ALA A 119 -10.95 -5.58 9.74
N VAL A 120 -9.80 -4.93 9.56
CA VAL A 120 -8.78 -5.38 8.61
C VAL A 120 -8.24 -6.76 8.97
N THR A 121 -8.03 -7.01 10.27
CA THR A 121 -7.56 -8.29 10.78
C THR A 121 -8.57 -9.40 10.50
N ASP A 122 -9.86 -9.16 10.73
CA ASP A 122 -10.92 -10.14 10.48
C ASP A 122 -10.97 -10.55 9.00
N TYR A 123 -10.85 -9.58 8.09
CA TYR A 123 -10.82 -9.84 6.64
C TYR A 123 -9.60 -10.67 6.19
N LEU A 124 -8.41 -10.34 6.70
CA LEU A 124 -7.16 -10.95 6.25
C LEU A 124 -6.85 -12.26 6.97
N ARG A 125 -7.44 -12.50 8.15
CA ARG A 125 -7.27 -13.72 8.93
C ARG A 125 -7.43 -15.02 8.12
N PRO A 126 -8.49 -15.23 7.32
CA PRO A 126 -8.60 -16.44 6.50
C PRO A 126 -7.62 -16.50 5.32
N LYS A 127 -6.99 -15.37 4.95
CA LYS A 127 -6.12 -15.24 3.77
C LYS A 127 -4.62 -15.29 4.12
N VAL A 128 -4.25 -15.18 5.40
CA VAL A 128 -2.86 -15.22 5.88
C VAL A 128 -2.58 -16.56 6.56
N ILE A 129 -1.50 -17.23 6.15
CA ILE A 129 -1.03 -18.46 6.79
C ILE A 129 -0.56 -18.11 8.21
N ARG A 130 -1.19 -18.72 9.22
CA ARG A 130 -0.91 -18.40 10.64
C ARG A 130 -1.05 -16.90 10.91
N ALA A 131 -2.19 -16.32 10.54
CA ALA A 131 -2.47 -14.89 10.71
C ALA A 131 -2.10 -14.35 12.10
N GLN A 132 -2.31 -15.11 13.17
CA GLN A 132 -1.97 -14.73 14.54
C GLN A 132 -0.48 -14.38 14.76
N ASP A 133 0.44 -14.98 13.99
CA ASP A 133 1.88 -14.75 14.09
C ASP A 133 2.42 -13.90 12.94
N HIS A 134 1.71 -13.88 11.80
CA HIS A 134 2.24 -13.39 10.53
C HIS A 134 1.44 -12.23 9.90
N LEU A 135 0.40 -11.73 10.57
CA LEU A 135 -0.35 -10.55 10.17
C LEU A 135 -0.01 -9.40 11.11
N SER A 136 0.56 -8.33 10.56
CA SER A 136 0.83 -7.08 11.28
C SER A 136 0.02 -5.96 10.66
N VAL A 137 -0.93 -5.38 11.39
CA VAL A 137 -1.73 -4.25 10.93
C VAL A 137 -1.29 -3.00 11.70
N VAL A 138 -0.93 -1.96 10.97
CA VAL A 138 -0.48 -0.70 11.55
C VAL A 138 -1.36 0.43 11.03
N VAL A 139 -2.06 1.11 11.93
CA VAL A 139 -2.91 2.25 11.60
C VAL A 139 -2.17 3.54 11.94
N HIS A 140 -1.92 4.35 10.91
CA HIS A 140 -1.30 5.67 11.03
C HIS A 140 -2.34 6.74 10.68
N SER A 141 -2.65 7.63 11.63
CA SER A 141 -3.29 8.91 11.30
C SER A 141 -2.23 9.85 10.76
N VAL A 142 -2.29 10.12 9.46
CA VAL A 142 -1.46 11.16 8.86
C VAL A 142 -2.29 12.44 8.87
N GLU A 143 -1.88 13.40 9.69
CA GLU A 143 -2.34 14.78 9.52
C GLU A 143 -2.07 15.15 8.06
N SER A 144 -3.01 15.87 7.43
CA SER A 144 -2.89 16.34 6.05
C SER A 144 -1.78 17.40 5.95
N ALA A 145 -0.55 17.02 6.25
CA ALA A 145 0.64 17.68 5.79
C ALA A 145 0.87 17.14 4.38
N ALA A 146 0.60 17.98 3.40
CA ALA A 146 1.10 17.78 2.05
C ALA A 146 2.55 17.27 2.08
N SER A 147 2.85 16.28 1.23
CA SER A 147 4.17 15.71 0.91
C SER A 147 4.59 14.46 1.70
N GLN A 148 4.44 13.30 1.06
CA GLN A 148 5.46 12.24 1.22
C GLN A 148 6.73 12.66 0.46
N SER A 149 7.49 13.58 1.07
CA SER A 149 8.96 13.64 1.08
C SER A 149 9.36 14.82 1.98
N PRO A 150 10.30 14.62 2.91
CA PRO A 150 11.69 14.54 2.49
C PRO A 150 12.41 13.36 3.15
N ALA A 151 13.07 12.52 2.34
CA ALA A 151 14.32 11.92 2.81
C ALA A 151 15.21 13.07 3.31
N PRO A 152 15.91 12.91 4.44
CA PRO A 152 16.55 14.02 5.15
C PRO A 152 17.36 14.85 4.18
N ALA A 153 17.27 16.17 4.32
CA ALA A 153 18.18 17.11 3.70
C ALA A 153 19.60 16.82 4.17
N SER A 154 20.24 15.80 3.61
CA SER A 154 21.67 15.62 3.69
C SER A 154 22.26 16.74 2.86
N THR A 155 22.74 17.78 3.56
CA THR A 155 23.54 18.92 3.10
C THR A 155 24.92 18.46 2.61
N GLY A 156 24.97 17.37 1.85
CA GLY A 156 26.18 16.74 1.35
C GLY A 156 25.93 16.09 -0.01
N ALA A 157 27.00 15.86 -0.76
CA ALA A 157 26.94 15.14 -2.02
C ALA A 157 26.18 13.81 -1.84
N ARG A 158 25.11 13.60 -2.63
CA ARG A 158 24.27 12.41 -2.56
C ARG A 158 24.77 11.41 -3.60
N THR A 159 24.76 10.12 -3.30
CA THR A 159 25.06 9.11 -4.33
C THR A 159 23.73 8.52 -4.81
N TYR A 160 23.56 8.39 -6.12
CA TYR A 160 22.37 7.83 -6.76
C TYR A 160 22.77 6.71 -7.72
N THR A 161 22.06 5.59 -7.67
CA THR A 161 22.25 4.49 -8.61
C THR A 161 21.22 4.62 -9.72
N ILE A 162 21.72 4.75 -10.96
CA ILE A 162 20.90 4.91 -12.16
C ILE A 162 20.00 3.69 -12.35
N ALA A 163 18.70 3.89 -12.55
CA ALA A 163 17.74 2.88 -12.93
C ALA A 163 17.57 2.81 -14.47
N ALA A 164 16.99 1.72 -14.96
CA ALA A 164 16.74 1.54 -16.38
C ALA A 164 15.69 2.57 -16.88
N GLY A 165 16.09 3.40 -17.85
CA GLY A 165 15.23 4.45 -18.41
C GLY A 165 15.41 5.83 -17.77
N ASP A 166 16.27 5.97 -16.77
CA ASP A 166 16.60 7.28 -16.21
C ASP A 166 17.33 8.16 -17.23
N THR A 167 17.13 9.47 -17.08
CA THR A 167 17.91 10.49 -17.79
C THR A 167 18.50 11.46 -16.78
N LEU A 168 19.61 12.13 -17.12
CA LEU A 168 20.18 13.13 -16.22
C LEU A 168 19.22 14.29 -15.96
N ALA A 169 18.30 14.56 -16.87
CA ALA A 169 17.24 15.55 -16.72
C ALA A 169 16.20 15.12 -15.66
N ASP A 170 15.83 13.84 -15.64
CA ASP A 170 14.91 13.27 -14.66
C ASP A 170 15.54 13.21 -13.27
N ILE A 171 16.79 12.73 -13.19
CA ILE A 171 17.58 12.73 -11.96
C ILE A 171 17.76 14.17 -11.46
N SER A 172 18.09 15.12 -12.34
CA SER A 172 18.17 16.54 -11.96
C SER A 172 16.83 17.07 -11.43
N ALA A 173 15.70 16.70 -12.04
CA ALA A 173 14.38 17.11 -11.56
C ALA A 173 14.06 16.49 -10.18
N ALA A 174 14.38 15.22 -9.98
CA ALA A 174 14.15 14.51 -8.71
C ALA A 174 14.99 15.09 -7.56
N PHE A 175 16.23 15.49 -7.83
CA PHE A 175 17.17 15.94 -6.79
C PHE A 175 17.24 17.46 -6.61
N TYR A 176 17.03 18.24 -7.67
CA TYR A 176 17.10 19.70 -7.65
C TYR A 176 15.76 20.40 -7.88
N GLY A 177 14.69 19.65 -8.16
CA GLY A 177 13.38 20.21 -8.54
C GLY A 177 13.36 20.82 -9.95
N THR A 178 14.44 20.72 -10.72
CA THR A 178 14.52 21.23 -12.09
C THR A 178 15.41 20.34 -12.95
N SER A 179 15.00 20.10 -14.19
CA SER A 179 15.79 19.35 -15.17
C SER A 179 16.99 20.14 -15.68
N GLN A 180 17.11 21.45 -15.42
CA GLN A 180 18.15 22.32 -16.00
C GLN A 180 19.55 22.12 -15.39
N HIS A 181 19.66 21.43 -14.25
CA HIS A 181 20.92 21.24 -13.53
C HIS A 181 21.61 19.90 -13.83
N TRP A 182 21.17 19.18 -14.86
CA TRP A 182 21.78 17.93 -15.30
C TRP A 182 23.28 18.05 -15.61
N ARG A 183 23.72 19.20 -16.13
CA ARG A 183 25.15 19.46 -16.44
C ARG A 183 26.03 19.37 -15.19
N ARG A 184 25.53 19.84 -14.05
CA ARG A 184 26.26 19.79 -12.77
C ARG A 184 26.50 18.35 -12.34
N ILE A 185 25.55 17.46 -12.61
CA ILE A 185 25.68 16.02 -12.33
C ILE A 185 26.76 15.42 -13.24
N ALA A 186 26.75 15.74 -14.55
CA ALA A 186 27.77 15.26 -15.47
C ALA A 186 29.18 15.79 -15.10
N GLU A 187 29.30 17.06 -14.72
CA GLU A 187 30.57 17.67 -14.29
C GLU A 187 31.12 17.04 -13.00
N ALA A 188 30.25 16.62 -12.09
CA ALA A 188 30.65 15.96 -10.85
C ALA A 188 31.06 14.48 -11.04
N ASN A 189 30.76 13.88 -12.18
CA ASN A 189 31.05 12.46 -12.48
C ASN A 189 31.92 12.34 -13.74
N PRO A 190 33.24 12.57 -13.64
CA PRO A 190 34.14 12.42 -14.77
C PRO A 190 34.09 10.97 -15.30
N GLY A 191 33.68 10.81 -16.56
CA GLY A 191 33.49 9.51 -17.22
C GLY A 191 32.03 9.08 -17.40
N LEU A 192 31.06 9.82 -16.86
CA LEU A 192 29.65 9.61 -17.14
C LEU A 192 29.28 10.18 -18.52
N ASP A 193 28.76 9.34 -19.41
CA ASP A 193 28.24 9.80 -20.70
C ASP A 193 26.79 10.27 -20.55
N PRO A 194 26.47 11.55 -20.82
CA PRO A 194 25.12 12.08 -20.63
C PRO A 194 24.10 11.52 -21.63
N GLY A 195 24.55 10.93 -22.74
CA GLY A 195 23.69 10.29 -23.73
C GLY A 195 23.55 8.78 -23.54
N GLN A 196 24.35 8.17 -22.67
CA GLN A 196 24.37 6.72 -22.40
C GLN A 196 24.52 6.45 -20.91
N LEU A 197 23.42 6.57 -20.18
CA LEU A 197 23.38 6.19 -18.78
C LEU A 197 23.28 4.67 -18.65
N VAL A 198 24.25 4.08 -17.95
CA VAL A 198 24.29 2.64 -17.69
C VAL A 198 23.52 2.35 -16.39
N PRO A 199 22.40 1.62 -16.43
CA PRO A 199 21.66 1.25 -15.23
C PRO A 199 22.53 0.42 -14.28
N GLY A 200 22.38 0.65 -12.97
CA GLY A 200 23.21 0.06 -11.93
C GLY A 200 24.49 0.85 -11.62
N THR A 201 24.79 1.91 -12.37
CA THR A 201 25.95 2.78 -12.08
C THR A 201 25.62 3.76 -10.97
N SER A 202 26.48 3.84 -9.96
CA SER A 202 26.37 4.85 -8.89
C SER A 202 27.07 6.14 -9.29
N ILE A 203 26.34 7.25 -9.26
CA ILE A 203 26.80 8.60 -9.59
C ILE A 203 26.65 9.55 -8.41
N VAL A 204 27.51 10.55 -8.35
CA VAL A 204 27.51 11.61 -7.33
C VAL A 204 26.65 12.79 -7.79
N ILE A 205 25.70 13.18 -6.96
CA ILE A 205 24.83 14.34 -7.15
C ILE A 205 25.33 15.45 -6.23
N PRO A 206 25.98 16.50 -6.76
CA PRO A 206 26.48 17.60 -5.96
C PRO A 206 25.31 18.41 -5.36
N PRO A 207 25.49 19.13 -4.24
CA PRO A 207 24.43 20.00 -3.73
C PRO A 207 24.12 21.14 -4.70
N ALA A 208 22.85 21.53 -4.80
CA ALA A 208 22.44 22.76 -5.47
C ALA A 208 22.84 23.95 -4.60
N ARG A 209 24.08 24.40 -4.73
CA ARG A 209 24.54 25.67 -4.17
C ARG A 209 24.06 26.83 -5.03
#